data_AF-A0A529PZT0-F1
#
_entry.id   AF-A0A529PZT0-F1
#
_cell.length_a   1.000
_cell.length_b   1.000
_cell.length_c   1.000
_cell.angle_alpha   90.00
_cell.angle_beta   90.00
_cell.angle_gamma   90.00
#
_symmetry.space_group_name_H-M   'P 1'
#
loop_
_entity.id
_entity.type
_entity.pdbx_description
1 polymer ?
#
loop_
_entity_poly.entity_id
_entity_poly.type
_entity_poly.pdbx_seq_one_letter_code
_entity_poly.pdbx_strand_id
1 'polypeptide(L)'
;NLSFIEKVVFAQQLDGRGFGRETIQSALSVDYQTLSKMMTIPKSVPAEIIDGIGAAKGIGRDRWLELRKLIDNPRNAAAAKEFITTDSFLSEHTDGRFNKLFDALHKGGKAVRKT
;
A
#
# COMPACT_ATOMS: atom_id res chain seq x y z
N ASN A 1 8.44 11.39 -12.21
CA ASN A 1 8.29 9.92 -12.23
C ASN A 1 7.32 9.54 -11.12
N LEU A 2 6.33 8.71 -11.42
CA LEU A 2 5.37 8.21 -10.42
C LEU A 2 6.09 7.33 -9.40
N SER A 3 5.69 7.42 -8.14
CA SER A 3 6.11 6.44 -7.13
C SER A 3 5.59 5.05 -7.47
N PHE A 4 6.12 4.03 -6.80
CA PHE A 4 5.66 2.67 -7.03
C PHE A 4 4.16 2.50 -6.77
N ILE A 5 3.64 3.06 -5.66
CA ILE A 5 2.21 2.95 -5.32
C ILE A 5 1.34 3.79 -6.26
N GLU A 6 1.81 4.95 -6.74
CA GLU A 6 1.09 5.72 -7.75
C GLU A 6 0.96 4.93 -9.07
N LYS A 7 1.99 4.17 -9.47
CA LYS A 7 1.90 3.25 -10.63
C LYS A 7 0.91 2.12 -10.39
N VAL A 8 0.84 1.58 -9.17
CA VAL A 8 -0.13 0.54 -8.79
C VAL A 8 -1.57 1.08 -8.90
N VAL A 9 -1.83 2.27 -8.35
CA VAL A 9 -3.14 2.92 -8.42
C VAL A 9 -3.51 3.22 -9.87
N PHE A 10 -2.57 3.71 -10.67
CA PHE A 10 -2.79 3.94 -12.10
C PHE A 10 -3.10 2.64 -12.85
N ALA A 11 -2.36 1.55 -12.58
CA ALA A 11 -2.65 0.23 -13.15
C ALA A 11 -4.07 -0.24 -12.80
N GLN A 12 -4.48 -0.09 -11.54
CA GLN A 12 -5.84 -0.45 -11.08
C GLN A 12 -6.92 0.36 -11.79
N GLN A 13 -6.70 1.66 -11.99
CA GLN A 13 -7.65 2.53 -12.70
C GLN A 13 -7.79 2.14 -14.18
N LEU A 14 -6.69 1.79 -14.86
CA LEU A 14 -6.75 1.30 -16.24
C LEU A 14 -7.45 -0.06 -16.32
N ASP A 15 -7.13 -1.00 -15.42
CA ASP A 15 -7.79 -2.31 -15.35
C ASP A 15 -9.30 -2.16 -15.12
N GLY A 16 -9.72 -1.28 -14.20
CA GLY A 16 -11.12 -0.95 -13.93
C GLY A 16 -11.87 -0.26 -15.09
N ARG A 17 -11.15 0.33 -16.04
CA ARG A 17 -11.71 0.88 -17.28
C ARG A 17 -11.76 -0.15 -18.43
N GLY A 18 -11.31 -1.38 -18.19
CA GLY A 18 -11.34 -2.46 -19.17
C GLY A 18 -10.14 -2.51 -20.11
N PHE A 19 -9.04 -1.80 -19.82
CA PHE A 19 -7.82 -1.92 -20.61
C PHE A 19 -7.16 -3.28 -20.40
N GLY A 20 -6.67 -3.90 -21.49
CA GLY A 20 -5.98 -5.18 -21.43
C GLY A 20 -4.63 -5.11 -20.73
N ARG A 21 -4.15 -6.24 -20.18
CA ARG A 21 -2.90 -6.29 -19.40
C ARG A 21 -1.68 -5.80 -20.20
N GLU A 22 -1.58 -6.18 -21.47
CA GLU A 22 -0.47 -5.74 -22.35
C GLU A 22 -0.44 -4.23 -22.54
N THR A 23 -1.61 -3.59 -22.68
CA THR A 23 -1.73 -2.14 -22.77
C THR A 23 -1.26 -1.47 -21.47
N ILE A 24 -1.66 -2.01 -20.31
CA ILE A 24 -1.25 -1.48 -19.00
C ILE A 24 0.26 -1.64 -18.79
N GLN A 25 0.82 -2.79 -19.18
CA GLN A 25 2.26 -3.05 -19.15
C GLN A 25 3.04 -2.04 -19.99
N SER A 26 2.57 -1.79 -21.22
CA SER A 26 3.16 -0.81 -22.12
C SER A 26 3.08 0.61 -21.56
N ALA A 27 1.91 1.01 -21.02
CA ALA A 27 1.71 2.34 -20.45
C ALA A 27 2.60 2.63 -19.23
N LEU A 28 2.94 1.60 -18.46
CA LEU A 28 3.78 1.71 -17.27
C LEU A 28 5.25 1.33 -17.50
N SER A 29 5.59 0.84 -18.69
CA SER A 29 6.87 0.23 -19.03
C SER A 29 7.29 -0.85 -18.03
N VAL A 30 6.39 -1.80 -17.74
CA VAL A 30 6.61 -2.91 -16.80
C VAL A 30 6.37 -4.28 -17.44
N ASP A 31 7.08 -5.29 -16.94
CA ASP A 31 6.85 -6.68 -17.34
C ASP A 31 5.58 -7.28 -16.70
N TYR A 32 5.24 -8.49 -17.14
CA TYR A 32 4.03 -9.20 -16.71
C TYR A 32 4.08 -9.53 -15.21
N GLN A 33 5.24 -9.98 -14.73
CA GLN A 33 5.46 -10.37 -13.35
C GLN A 33 5.32 -9.17 -12.40
N THR A 34 5.80 -8.00 -12.81
CA THR A 34 5.70 -6.75 -12.08
C THR A 34 4.26 -6.27 -12.03
N LEU A 35 3.55 -6.24 -13.17
CA LEU A 35 2.13 -5.86 -13.17
C LEU A 35 1.29 -6.84 -12.33
N SER A 36 1.56 -8.15 -12.43
CA SER A 36 0.88 -9.17 -11.63
C SER A 36 1.04 -8.91 -10.13
N LYS A 37 2.27 -8.63 -9.67
CA LYS A 37 2.54 -8.27 -8.26
C LYS A 37 1.86 -6.95 -7.86
N MET A 38 1.95 -5.91 -8.69
CA MET A 38 1.31 -4.62 -8.46
C MET A 38 -0.19 -4.79 -8.19
N MET A 39 -0.88 -5.55 -9.05
CA MET A 39 -2.33 -5.76 -8.95
C MET A 39 -2.77 -6.59 -7.75
N THR A 40 -1.85 -7.17 -6.98
CA THR A 40 -2.20 -7.84 -5.70
C THR A 40 -2.35 -6.85 -4.56
N ILE A 41 -1.68 -5.69 -4.63
CA ILE A 41 -1.67 -4.71 -3.53
C ILE A 41 -3.07 -4.13 -3.30
N PRO A 42 -3.74 -3.52 -4.28
CA PRO A 42 -5.02 -2.87 -4.03
C PRO A 42 -6.18 -3.87 -3.87
N LYS A 43 -5.95 -5.17 -4.10
CA LYS A 43 -6.91 -6.23 -3.76
C LYS A 43 -6.95 -6.53 -2.26
N SER A 44 -5.82 -6.38 -1.58
CA SER A 44 -5.69 -6.67 -0.15
C SER A 44 -5.64 -5.41 0.70
N VAL A 45 -4.98 -4.35 0.22
CA VAL A 45 -4.80 -3.09 0.94
C VAL A 45 -5.94 -2.14 0.59
N PRO A 46 -6.83 -1.79 1.53
CA PRO A 46 -7.90 -0.81 1.33
C PRO A 46 -7.40 0.52 0.77
N ALA A 47 -8.18 1.13 -0.12
CA ALA A 47 -7.85 2.43 -0.74
C ALA A 47 -7.56 3.51 0.31
N GLU A 48 -8.35 3.58 1.39
CA GLU A 48 -8.13 4.54 2.49
C GLU A 48 -6.73 4.44 3.14
N ILE A 49 -6.13 3.25 3.18
CA ILE A 49 -4.77 3.05 3.69
C ILE A 49 -3.73 3.49 2.65
N ILE A 50 -3.94 3.15 1.38
CA ILE A 50 -3.07 3.58 0.27
C ILE A 50 -3.04 5.12 0.21
N ASP A 51 -4.22 5.73 0.22
CA ASP A 51 -4.40 7.18 0.14
C ASP A 51 -3.89 7.89 1.41
N GLY A 52 -4.13 7.29 2.58
CA GLY A 52 -3.62 7.80 3.86
C GLY A 52 -2.08 7.88 3.91
N ILE A 53 -1.40 6.87 3.36
CA ILE A 53 0.07 6.84 3.24
C ILE A 53 0.54 7.87 2.20
N GLY A 54 -0.13 7.94 1.05
CA GLY A 54 0.24 8.80 -0.07
C GLY A 54 1.41 8.25 -0.89
N ALA A 55 2.09 9.14 -1.64
CA ALA A 55 3.04 8.73 -2.67
C ALA A 55 4.20 7.84 -2.19
N ALA A 56 4.70 8.02 -0.97
CA ALA A 56 5.76 7.22 -0.36
C ALA A 56 6.93 6.91 -1.34
N LYS A 57 7.54 7.96 -1.89
CA LYS A 57 8.51 7.87 -3.02
C LYS A 57 9.73 7.02 -2.69
N GLY A 58 10.15 6.96 -1.42
CA GLY A 58 11.26 6.12 -0.97
C GLY A 58 10.90 4.65 -0.80
N ILE A 59 9.61 4.28 -0.90
CA ILE A 59 9.13 2.93 -0.62
C ILE A 59 8.90 2.16 -1.92
N GLY A 60 9.75 1.15 -2.14
CA GLY A 60 9.70 0.29 -3.31
C GLY A 60 8.70 -0.87 -3.22
N ARG A 61 8.66 -1.67 -4.29
CA ARG A 61 7.75 -2.81 -4.48
C ARG A 61 7.72 -3.78 -3.31
N ASP A 62 8.89 -4.22 -2.84
CA ASP A 62 8.97 -5.36 -1.92
C ASP A 62 8.37 -4.99 -0.55
N ARG A 63 8.60 -3.77 -0.08
CA ARG A 63 7.99 -3.22 1.15
C ARG A 63 6.46 -3.15 1.03
N TRP A 64 5.93 -2.69 -0.10
CA TRP A 64 4.48 -2.67 -0.33
C TRP A 64 3.87 -4.08 -0.38
N LEU A 65 4.58 -5.06 -0.94
CA LEU A 65 4.15 -6.46 -0.92
C LEU A 65 4.20 -7.06 0.50
N GLU A 66 5.16 -6.65 1.33
CA GLU A 66 5.19 -7.02 2.76
C GLU A 66 4.03 -6.40 3.53
N LEU A 67 3.77 -5.09 3.35
CA LEU A 67 2.61 -4.43 3.96
C LEU A 67 1.31 -5.12 3.56
N ARG A 68 1.16 -5.47 2.29
CA ARG A 68 0.03 -6.25 1.79
C ARG A 68 -0.17 -7.55 2.57
N LYS A 69 0.90 -8.32 2.77
CA LYS A 69 0.86 -9.58 3.55
C LYS A 69 0.48 -9.34 5.01
N LEU A 70 0.91 -8.23 5.62
CA LEU A 70 0.50 -7.88 6.98
C LEU A 70 -1.00 -7.59 7.03
N ILE A 71 -1.53 -6.87 6.05
CA ILE A 71 -2.94 -6.47 5.95
C ILE A 71 -3.87 -7.65 5.58
N ASP A 72 -3.35 -8.69 4.90
CA ASP A 72 -4.10 -9.93 4.65
C ASP A 72 -4.61 -10.59 5.96
N ASN A 73 -4.03 -10.24 7.13
CA ASN A 73 -4.58 -10.59 8.44
C ASN A 73 -5.69 -9.60 8.86
N PRO A 74 -6.95 -10.05 9.08
CA PRO A 74 -8.07 -9.16 9.44
C PRO A 74 -7.84 -8.30 10.68
N ARG A 75 -7.10 -8.81 11.68
CA ARG A 75 -6.76 -8.03 12.89
C ARG A 75 -5.85 -6.86 12.54
N ASN A 76 -4.87 -7.09 11.68
CA ASN A 76 -3.96 -6.04 11.22
C ASN A 76 -4.67 -5.07 10.29
N ALA A 77 -5.60 -5.54 9.45
CA ALA A 77 -6.43 -4.66 8.63
C ALA A 77 -7.24 -3.69 9.49
N ALA A 78 -7.91 -4.17 10.55
CA ALA A 78 -8.63 -3.32 11.49
C ALA A 78 -7.70 -2.33 12.20
N ALA A 79 -6.56 -2.81 12.72
CA ALA A 79 -5.58 -1.96 13.37
C ALA A 79 -4.99 -0.90 12.43
N ALA A 80 -4.78 -1.22 11.15
CA ALA A 80 -4.29 -0.28 10.15
C ALA A 80 -5.28 0.87 9.93
N LYS A 81 -6.58 0.56 9.80
CA LYS A 81 -7.63 1.56 9.65
C LYS A 81 -7.70 2.53 10.83
N GLU A 82 -7.54 2.03 12.06
CA GLU A 82 -7.47 2.88 13.24
C GLU A 82 -6.16 3.70 13.27
N PHE A 83 -5.04 3.09 12.89
CA PHE A 83 -3.73 3.74 13.00
C PHE A 83 -3.59 4.95 12.06
N ILE A 84 -4.13 4.85 10.83
CA ILE A 84 -4.05 5.94 9.84
C ILE A 84 -4.80 7.21 10.25
N THR A 85 -5.67 7.14 11.26
CA THR A 85 -6.39 8.32 11.79
C THR A 85 -5.68 8.94 13.00
N THR A 86 -4.54 8.40 13.45
CA THR A 86 -3.84 8.91 14.64
C THR A 86 -2.96 10.11 14.30
N ASP A 87 -2.81 11.05 15.24
CA ASP A 87 -1.91 12.20 15.07
C ASP A 87 -0.47 11.76 14.80
N SER A 88 -0.03 10.67 15.43
CA SER A 88 1.31 10.10 15.26
C SER A 88 1.62 9.64 13.83
N PHE A 89 0.57 9.30 13.08
CA PHE A 89 0.64 8.97 11.66
C PHE A 89 0.50 10.23 10.81
N LEU A 90 -0.50 11.07 11.11
CA LEU A 90 -0.80 12.27 10.33
C LEU A 90 0.33 13.32 10.35
N SER A 91 1.10 13.39 11.44
CA SER A 91 2.23 14.31 11.62
C SER A 91 3.44 13.96 10.75
N GLU A 92 3.49 12.78 10.14
CA GLU A 92 4.62 12.31 9.34
C GLU A 92 4.42 12.63 7.85
N HIS A 93 5.54 12.71 7.12
CA HIS A 93 5.52 12.73 5.65
C HIS A 93 5.28 11.32 5.08
N THR A 94 4.97 11.22 3.79
CA THR A 94 4.48 9.96 3.16
C THR A 94 5.34 8.71 3.39
N ASP A 95 6.68 8.81 3.30
CA ASP A 95 7.57 7.69 3.63
C ASP A 95 7.51 7.33 5.13
N GLY A 96 7.44 8.34 6.00
CA GLY A 96 7.31 8.19 7.45
C GLY A 96 5.99 7.53 7.84
N ARG A 97 4.89 7.91 7.18
CA ARG A 97 3.57 7.29 7.32
C ARG A 97 3.60 5.79 7.02
N PHE A 98 4.23 5.42 5.90
CA PHE A 98 4.42 4.01 5.55
C PHE A 98 5.19 3.28 6.67
N ASN A 99 6.34 3.81 7.08
CA ASN A 99 7.19 3.16 8.08
C ASN A 99 6.50 3.03 9.45
N LYS A 100 5.80 4.07 9.92
CA LYS A 100 5.04 4.04 11.17
C LYS A 100 3.94 3.00 11.16
N LEU A 101 3.15 2.93 10.09
CA LEU A 101 2.11 1.92 9.94
C LEU A 101 2.72 0.52 9.90
N PHE A 102 3.76 0.34 9.08
CA PHE A 102 4.45 -0.94 8.95
C PHE A 102 4.98 -1.45 10.30
N ASP A 103 5.64 -0.58 11.05
CA ASP A 103 6.16 -0.89 12.39
C ASP A 103 5.03 -1.18 13.38
N ALA A 104 3.93 -0.41 13.35
CA ALA A 104 2.77 -0.62 14.20
C ALA A 104 2.13 -1.99 13.96
N LEU A 105 2.02 -2.43 12.70
CA LEU A 105 1.45 -3.74 12.35
C LEU A 105 2.37 -4.91 12.73
N HIS A 106 3.70 -4.74 12.65
CA HIS A 106 4.63 -5.74 13.19
C HIS A 106 4.63 -5.78 14.72
N LYS A 107 4.54 -4.62 15.38
CA LYS A 107 4.44 -4.53 16.83
C LYS A 107 3.10 -5.06 17.33
N GLY A 108 2.00 -4.90 16.60
CA GLY A 108 0.65 -5.39 16.93
C GLY A 108 0.52 -6.91 17.08
N GLY A 109 1.52 -7.69 16.63
CA GLY A 109 1.71 -9.09 17.04
C GLY A 109 2.04 -9.28 18.53
N LYS A 110 2.51 -8.22 19.20
CA LYS A 110 2.61 -8.04 20.65
C LYS A 110 1.71 -6.86 21.05
N ALA A 111 0.51 -7.19 21.53
CA ALA A 111 -0.54 -6.24 21.94
C ALA A 111 0.00 -4.93 22.54
N VAL A 112 -0.26 -3.80 21.87
CA VAL A 112 -0.02 -2.47 22.43
C VAL A 112 -1.26 -2.08 23.22
N ARG A 113 -1.12 -2.06 24.55
CA ARG A 113 -2.09 -1.48 25.49
C ARG A 113 -2.14 0.04 25.25
N LYS A 114 -3.36 0.59 25.16
CA LYS A 114 -3.61 2.02 25.31
C LYS A 114 -3.29 2.40 26.77
N THR A 115 -2.38 3.35 26.96
CA THR A 115 -2.29 4.18 28.18
C THR A 115 -2.95 5.51 27.89
#